data_AF-A0A168P2C4-F1
#
_entry.id   AF-A0A168P2C4-F1
#
_cell.length_a   1.000
_cell.length_b   1.000
_cell.length_c   1.000
_cell.angle_alpha   90.00
_cell.angle_beta   90.00
_cell.angle_gamma   90.00
#
_symmetry.space_group_name_H-M   'P 1'
#
loop_
_entity.id
_entity.type
_entity.pdbx_description
1 polymer ?
#
loop_
_entity_poly.entity_id
_entity_poly.type
_entity_poly.pdbx_seq_one_letter_code
_entity_poly.pdbx_strand_id
1 'polypeptide(L)'
;MNGAYLISLPREMMRSMAGYPTNGRPLYRARAALDPPTSLCKKPFPAIDEWHERLVVKELSPDNNNPIQPTVAANAFLQAIIMLRKTFIQDSVLMMERHPCHLIRQHSNFSDPAYLSFKSQDLLQIEAQEHDPAHTLQQCVPMHSRFQPPHQL
;
A
#
# COMPACT_ATOMS: atom_id res chain seq x y z
N MET A 1 4.41 9.60 20.19
CA MET A 1 2.99 9.80 19.80
C MET A 1 2.14 8.94 20.72
N ASN A 2 1.44 9.57 21.66
CA ASN A 2 0.76 8.90 22.76
C ASN A 2 -0.73 8.70 22.43
N GLY A 3 -1.13 7.44 22.28
CA GLY A 3 -2.36 6.91 22.86
C GLY A 3 -3.74 7.26 22.30
N ALA A 4 -3.93 8.33 21.50
CA ALA A 4 -5.28 8.83 21.24
C ALA A 4 -6.01 8.22 20.02
N TYR A 5 -5.31 7.48 19.14
CA TYR A 5 -5.90 6.85 17.95
C TYR A 5 -5.39 5.42 17.74
N LEU A 6 -5.14 4.70 18.82
CA LEU A 6 -4.93 3.26 18.75
C LEU A 6 -6.31 2.61 18.59
N ILE A 7 -6.62 2.19 17.37
CA ILE A 7 -7.51 1.04 17.13
C ILE A 7 -7.21 0.01 18.23
N SER A 8 -8.17 -0.27 19.10
CA SER A 8 -8.05 -1.17 20.27
C SER A 8 -7.84 -2.65 19.89
N LEU A 9 -7.49 -2.90 18.63
CA LEU A 9 -7.31 -4.20 18.06
C LEU A 9 -5.85 -4.59 18.18
N PRO A 10 -5.52 -5.71 18.85
CA PRO A 10 -4.18 -6.24 18.87
C PRO A 10 -3.61 -6.34 17.45
N ARG A 11 -2.33 -5.99 17.27
CA ARG A 11 -1.68 -6.02 15.95
C ARG A 11 -1.84 -7.37 15.25
N GLU A 12 -1.76 -8.44 16.02
CA GLU A 12 -1.97 -9.82 15.55
C GLU A 12 -3.39 -10.02 15.02
N MET A 13 -4.41 -9.50 15.71
CA MET A 13 -5.80 -9.58 15.27
C MET A 13 -6.01 -8.83 13.96
N MET A 14 -5.49 -7.61 13.83
CA MET A 14 -5.59 -6.84 12.57
C MET A 14 -4.88 -7.54 11.41
N ARG A 15 -3.73 -8.16 11.67
CA ARG A 15 -3.00 -8.96 10.68
C ARG A 15 -3.83 -10.16 10.25
N SER A 16 -4.38 -10.92 11.20
CA SER A 16 -5.24 -12.07 10.92
C SER A 16 -6.46 -11.67 10.09
N MET A 17 -7.13 -10.56 10.43
CA MET A 17 -8.29 -10.08 9.68
C MET A 17 -7.94 -9.63 8.26
N ALA A 18 -6.73 -9.13 8.04
CA ALA A 18 -6.22 -8.76 6.73
C ALA A 18 -5.58 -9.94 5.96
N GLY A 19 -5.74 -11.18 6.44
CA GLY A 19 -5.27 -12.39 5.77
C GLY A 19 -3.78 -12.67 5.94
N TYR A 20 -3.11 -12.01 6.90
CA TYR A 20 -1.69 -12.23 7.22
C TYR A 20 -1.53 -13.20 8.40
N PRO A 21 -0.40 -13.95 8.48
CA PRO A 21 -0.13 -14.80 9.63
C PRO A 21 0.12 -13.95 10.87
N THR A 22 -0.34 -14.46 12.02
CA THR A 22 -0.20 -13.83 13.34
C THR A 22 1.25 -13.80 13.81
N ASN A 23 2.03 -14.85 13.50
CA ASN A 23 3.41 -15.02 13.96
C ASN A 23 4.45 -14.79 12.86
N GLY A 24 5.34 -13.83 13.09
CA GLY A 24 6.76 -14.00 12.77
C GLY A 24 7.27 -13.82 11.33
N ARG A 25 6.46 -13.76 10.27
CA ARG A 25 6.99 -13.40 8.93
C ARG A 25 5.98 -12.56 8.14
N PRO A 26 6.40 -11.48 7.47
CA PRO A 26 5.54 -10.82 6.51
C PRO A 26 5.28 -11.81 5.37
N LEU A 27 4.07 -12.37 5.29
CA LEU A 27 3.54 -12.79 3.98
C LEU A 27 3.20 -11.50 3.23
N TYR A 28 4.25 -10.80 2.81
CA TYR A 28 4.11 -9.84 1.75
C TYR A 28 3.88 -10.69 0.52
N ARG A 29 2.62 -10.79 0.06
CA ARG A 29 2.42 -10.94 -1.38
C ARG A 29 3.31 -9.84 -1.98
N ALA A 30 4.26 -10.20 -2.85
CA ALA A 30 5.18 -9.27 -3.46
C ALA A 30 4.38 -8.12 -4.08
N ARG A 31 4.11 -7.06 -3.30
CA ARG A 31 3.82 -5.78 -3.89
C ARG A 31 5.15 -5.33 -4.48
N ALA A 32 5.08 -4.49 -5.50
CA ALA A 32 6.24 -3.92 -6.16
C ALA A 32 7.39 -3.65 -5.17
N ALA A 33 8.48 -4.43 -5.21
CA ALA A 33 9.60 -4.21 -4.29
C ALA A 33 10.38 -2.93 -4.66
N LEU A 34 10.05 -2.33 -5.80
CA LEU A 34 10.64 -1.10 -6.29
C LEU A 34 9.80 0.10 -5.85
N ASP A 35 10.48 1.10 -5.29
CA ASP A 35 9.89 2.41 -5.08
C ASP A 35 9.67 3.09 -6.45
N PRO A 36 8.45 3.55 -6.77
CA PRO A 36 8.19 4.24 -8.02
C PRO A 36 8.97 5.57 -8.07
N PRO A 37 9.43 5.99 -9.28
CA PRO A 37 10.12 7.26 -9.44
C PRO A 37 9.34 8.44 -8.86
N THR A 38 10.02 9.38 -8.19
CA THR A 38 9.37 10.53 -7.56
C THR A 38 8.61 11.39 -8.58
N SER A 39 9.14 11.54 -9.79
CA SER A 39 8.48 12.25 -10.89
C SER A 39 7.16 11.60 -11.31
N LEU A 40 7.05 10.28 -11.21
CA LEU A 40 5.84 9.52 -11.49
C LEU A 40 4.84 9.63 -10.34
N CYS A 41 5.31 9.62 -9.08
CA CYS A 41 4.50 9.76 -7.87
C CYS A 41 3.72 11.08 -7.78
N LYS A 42 4.22 12.16 -8.41
CA LYS A 42 3.58 13.47 -8.41
C LYS A 42 2.40 13.60 -9.38
N LYS A 43 2.27 12.68 -10.34
CA LYS A 43 1.22 12.70 -11.37
C LYS A 43 -0.18 12.36 -10.84
N PRO A 44 -0.38 11.30 -10.04
CA PRO A 44 -1.68 11.07 -9.42
C PRO A 44 -1.94 12.10 -8.33
N PHE A 45 -3.15 12.66 -8.27
CA PHE A 45 -3.60 13.65 -7.27
C PHE A 45 -2.70 14.90 -7.15
N PRO A 46 -2.32 15.60 -8.24
CA PRO A 46 -1.23 16.60 -8.24
C PRO A 46 -1.38 17.71 -7.20
N ALA A 47 -2.61 18.12 -6.87
CA ALA A 47 -2.92 19.13 -5.87
C ALA A 47 -2.34 18.84 -4.48
N ILE A 48 -2.03 17.59 -4.14
CA ILE A 48 -1.46 17.23 -2.83
C ILE A 48 -0.09 17.87 -2.60
N ASP A 49 0.73 18.03 -3.65
CA ASP A 49 2.04 18.66 -3.50
C ASP A 49 1.88 20.15 -3.18
N GLU A 50 0.96 20.83 -3.87
CA GLU A 50 0.58 22.21 -3.59
C GLU A 50 0.07 22.36 -2.15
N TRP A 51 -0.91 21.55 -1.74
CA TRP A 51 -1.47 21.62 -0.38
C TRP A 51 -0.45 21.26 0.70
N HIS A 52 0.48 20.35 0.42
CA HIS A 52 1.58 20.03 1.34
C HIS A 52 2.50 21.24 1.54
N GLU A 53 2.92 21.89 0.46
CA GLU A 53 3.73 23.12 0.55
C GLU A 53 2.99 24.26 1.26
N ARG A 54 1.69 24.47 0.96
CA ARG A 54 0.86 25.47 1.65
C ARG A 54 0.85 25.32 3.16
N LEU A 55 0.72 24.08 3.63
CA LEU A 55 0.71 23.77 5.07
C LEU A 55 2.10 23.90 5.70
N VAL A 56 3.17 23.59 4.96
CA VAL A 56 4.56 23.80 5.42
C VAL A 56 4.88 25.29 5.54
N VAL A 57 4.48 26.09 4.55
CA VAL A 57 4.75 27.53 4.48
C VAL A 57 3.79 28.36 5.35
N LYS A 58 2.73 27.74 5.90
CA LYS A 58 1.64 28.43 6.62
C LYS A 58 1.04 29.56 5.79
N GLU A 59 0.79 29.27 4.51
CA GLU A 59 0.25 30.24 3.55
C GLU A 59 -1.11 30.79 4.01
N LEU A 60 -1.46 32.00 3.60
CA LEU A 60 -2.74 32.62 3.96
C LEU A 60 -3.89 32.00 3.14
N SER A 61 -5.02 31.79 3.80
CA SER A 61 -6.24 31.32 3.14
C SER A 61 -6.72 32.38 2.14
N PRO A 62 -7.07 31.99 0.90
CA PRO A 62 -7.55 32.92 -0.13
C PRO A 62 -8.90 33.56 0.21
N ASP A 63 -9.65 33.01 1.17
CA ASP A 63 -10.97 33.49 1.55
C ASP A 63 -10.92 34.61 2.61
N ASN A 64 -9.98 34.53 3.57
CA ASN A 64 -10.00 35.40 4.74
C ASN A 64 -8.65 35.97 5.16
N ASN A 65 -7.58 35.76 4.40
CA ASN A 65 -6.22 36.20 4.70
C ASN A 65 -5.68 35.77 6.07
N ASN A 66 -6.29 34.76 6.71
CA ASN A 66 -5.75 34.15 7.93
C ASN A 66 -4.80 33.02 7.53
N PRO A 67 -3.73 32.77 8.31
CA PRO A 67 -2.85 31.63 8.05
C PRO A 67 -3.65 30.33 8.05
N ILE A 68 -3.45 29.50 7.03
CA ILE A 68 -4.02 28.15 6.99
C ILE A 68 -3.49 27.41 8.21
N GLN A 69 -4.38 27.08 9.15
CA GLN A 69 -4.00 26.39 10.37
C GLN A 69 -3.67 24.92 10.03
N PRO A 70 -2.41 24.47 10.19
CA PRO A 70 -2.08 23.08 9.99
C PRO A 70 -2.69 22.26 11.13
N THR A 71 -3.79 21.55 10.85
CA THR A 71 -4.38 20.63 11.82
C THR A 71 -3.69 19.27 11.73
N VAL A 72 -3.65 18.54 12.86
CA VAL A 72 -3.10 17.17 12.91
C VAL A 72 -3.80 16.27 11.89
N ALA A 73 -5.12 16.44 11.72
CA ALA A 73 -5.91 15.69 10.75
C ALA A 73 -5.53 16.02 9.30
N ALA A 74 -5.36 17.30 8.94
CA ALA A 74 -4.96 17.69 7.58
C ALA A 74 -3.57 17.14 7.23
N ASN A 75 -2.61 17.25 8.14
CA ASN A 75 -1.26 16.70 7.94
C ASN A 75 -1.29 15.18 7.78
N ALA A 76 -2.03 14.47 8.65
CA ALA A 76 -2.18 13.02 8.55
C ALA A 76 -2.88 12.60 7.25
N PHE A 77 -3.88 13.35 6.79
CA PHE A 77 -4.58 13.11 5.54
C PHE A 77 -3.65 13.25 4.33
N LEU A 78 -2.88 14.35 4.24
CA LEU A 78 -1.93 14.53 3.14
C LEU A 78 -0.87 13.42 3.12
N GLN A 79 -0.35 13.02 4.29
CA GLN A 79 0.58 11.89 4.39
C GLN A 79 -0.06 10.57 3.95
N ALA A 80 -1.32 10.33 4.31
CA ALA A 80 -2.07 9.15 3.84
C ALA A 80 -2.21 9.14 2.32
N ILE A 81 -2.51 10.28 1.69
CA ILE A 81 -2.59 10.37 0.23
C ILE A 81 -1.22 10.20 -0.43
N ILE A 82 -0.13 10.73 0.15
CA ILE A 82 1.23 10.51 -0.36
C ILE A 82 1.59 9.01 -0.33
N MET A 83 1.28 8.31 0.76
CA MET A 83 1.48 6.86 0.84
C MET A 83 0.58 6.11 -0.14
N LEU A 84 -0.67 6.56 -0.31
CA LEU A 84 -1.61 6.00 -1.26
C LEU A 84 -1.12 6.17 -2.70
N ARG A 85 -0.55 7.31 -3.08
CA ARG A 85 0.02 7.55 -4.43
C ARG A 85 1.08 6.52 -4.77
N LYS A 86 2.01 6.26 -3.84
CA LYS A 86 3.07 5.25 -4.03
C LYS A 86 2.47 3.85 -4.18
N THR A 87 1.62 3.47 -3.23
CA THR A 87 0.97 2.15 -3.22
C THR A 87 0.11 1.94 -4.46
N PHE A 88 -0.59 2.99 -4.91
CA PHE A 88 -1.43 2.95 -6.10
C PHE A 88 -0.62 2.73 -7.38
N ILE A 89 0.51 3.43 -7.55
CA ILE A 89 1.39 3.21 -8.72
C ILE A 89 1.98 1.81 -8.69
N GLN A 90 2.45 1.36 -7.53
CA GLN A 90 2.97 0.01 -7.32
C GLN A 90 1.94 -1.07 -7.68
N ASP A 91 0.77 -1.02 -7.05
CA ASP A 91 -0.28 -2.04 -7.23
C ASP A 91 -0.94 -1.95 -8.62
N SER A 92 -0.86 -0.79 -9.29
CA SER A 92 -1.38 -0.62 -10.65
C SER A 92 -0.66 -1.49 -11.66
N VAL A 93 0.61 -1.87 -11.45
CA VAL A 93 1.37 -2.75 -12.34
C VAL A 93 0.64 -4.08 -12.55
N LEU A 94 0.27 -4.74 -11.45
CA LEU A 94 -0.51 -5.99 -11.46
C LEU A 94 -1.96 -5.77 -11.88
N MET A 95 -2.57 -4.65 -11.48
CA MET A 95 -3.93 -4.32 -11.92
C MET A 95 -4.01 -4.21 -13.45
N MET A 96 -3.01 -3.59 -14.08
CA MET A 96 -2.96 -3.40 -15.53
C MET A 96 -2.65 -4.70 -16.28
N GLU A 97 -1.93 -5.62 -15.64
CA GLU A 97 -1.62 -6.94 -16.19
C GLU A 97 -2.83 -7.88 -16.13
N ARG A 98 -3.50 -7.93 -14.97
CA ARG A 98 -4.63 -8.85 -14.73
C ARG A 98 -5.96 -8.36 -15.28
N HIS A 99 -6.13 -7.04 -15.44
CA HIS A 99 -7.38 -6.45 -15.92
C HIS A 99 -7.15 -5.46 -17.08
N PRO A 100 -6.87 -5.98 -18.29
CA PRO A 100 -6.55 -5.15 -19.46
C PRO A 100 -7.65 -4.14 -19.84
N CYS A 101 -8.91 -4.44 -19.51
CA CYS A 101 -10.08 -3.63 -19.86
C CYS A 101 -10.47 -2.58 -18.79
N HIS A 102 -9.66 -2.37 -17.75
CA HIS A 102 -10.01 -1.45 -16.67
C HIS A 102 -9.93 0.02 -17.12
N LEU A 103 -10.94 0.83 -16.80
CA LEU A 103 -11.06 2.25 -17.21
C LEU A 103 -9.87 3.10 -16.77
N ILE A 104 -9.29 2.79 -15.60
CA ILE A 104 -8.13 3.53 -15.06
C ILE A 104 -6.93 3.52 -16.02
N ARG A 105 -6.79 2.47 -16.85
CA ARG A 105 -5.70 2.34 -17.83
C ARG A 105 -5.70 3.45 -18.88
N GLN A 106 -6.87 3.99 -19.18
CA GLN A 106 -7.02 5.05 -20.20
C GLN A 106 -6.42 6.39 -19.73
N HIS A 107 -6.10 6.51 -18.44
CA HIS A 107 -5.49 7.71 -17.91
C HIS A 107 -4.04 7.88 -18.41
N SER A 108 -3.68 9.08 -18.83
CA SER A 108 -2.38 9.42 -19.43
C SER A 108 -1.17 9.00 -18.58
N ASN A 109 -1.32 9.04 -17.24
CA ASN A 109 -0.32 8.54 -16.29
C ASN A 109 0.19 7.12 -16.57
N PHE A 110 -0.62 6.23 -17.15
CA PHE A 110 -0.25 4.83 -17.42
C PHE A 110 0.31 4.61 -18.82
N SER A 111 0.21 5.62 -19.70
CA SER A 111 0.89 5.65 -21.00
C SER A 111 2.25 6.35 -20.91
N ASP A 112 2.60 6.87 -19.73
CA ASP A 112 3.83 7.60 -19.51
C ASP A 112 5.07 6.71 -19.68
N PRO A 113 6.12 7.16 -20.39
CA PRO A 113 7.33 6.35 -20.59
C PRO A 113 8.01 5.93 -19.28
N ALA A 114 7.97 6.77 -18.24
CA ALA A 114 8.53 6.42 -16.94
C ALA A 114 7.68 5.35 -16.23
N TYR A 115 6.35 5.38 -16.39
CA TYR A 115 5.46 4.32 -15.92
C TYR A 115 5.73 3.00 -16.64
N LEU A 116 5.81 3.01 -17.97
CA LEU A 116 6.06 1.80 -18.75
C LEU A 116 7.40 1.14 -18.41
N SER A 117 8.44 1.96 -18.21
CA SER A 117 9.76 1.48 -17.77
C SER A 117 9.70 0.86 -16.37
N PHE A 118 9.03 1.55 -15.43
CA PHE A 118 8.80 1.05 -14.07
C PHE A 118 8.01 -0.26 -14.08
N LYS A 119 6.91 -0.34 -14.84
CA LYS A 119 6.05 -1.52 -14.96
C LYS A 119 6.86 -2.75 -15.37
N SER A 120 7.72 -2.62 -16.39
CA SER A 120 8.55 -3.72 -16.88
C SER A 120 9.57 -4.20 -15.84
N GLN A 121 10.20 -3.28 -15.10
CA GLN A 121 11.14 -3.63 -14.04
C GLN A 121 10.45 -4.31 -12.85
N ASP A 122 9.30 -3.78 -12.47
CA ASP A 122 8.58 -4.24 -11.30
C ASP A 122 7.94 -5.61 -11.49
N LEU A 123 7.42 -5.91 -12.69
CA LEU A 123 6.94 -7.25 -13.04
C LEU A 123 8.03 -8.32 -12.87
N LEU A 124 9.25 -8.07 -13.33
CA LEU A 124 10.38 -9.01 -13.15
C LEU A 124 10.69 -9.26 -11.67
N GLN A 125 10.54 -8.24 -10.83
CA GLN A 125 10.79 -8.33 -9.40
C GLN A 125 9.67 -9.11 -8.69
N ILE A 126 8.42 -8.94 -9.14
CA ILE A 126 7.26 -9.69 -8.63
C ILE A 126 7.40 -11.18 -8.98
N GLU A 127 7.79 -11.51 -10.21
CA GLU A 127 8.05 -12.90 -10.63
C GLU A 127 9.18 -13.54 -9.81
N ALA A 128 10.26 -12.81 -9.57
CA ALA A 128 11.38 -13.28 -8.75
C ALA A 128 11.00 -13.53 -7.27
N GLN A 129 9.92 -12.91 -6.79
CA GLN A 129 9.41 -13.06 -5.43
C GLN A 129 8.18 -13.95 -5.33
N GLU A 130 7.65 -14.45 -6.45
CA GLU A 130 6.49 -15.33 -6.45
C GLU A 130 6.90 -16.68 -5.87
N HIS A 131 6.44 -16.95 -4.64
CA HIS A 131 6.67 -18.23 -3.98
C HIS A 131 5.54 -19.20 -4.33
N ASP A 132 5.87 -20.50 -4.42
CA ASP A 132 4.91 -21.55 -4.74
C ASP A 132 3.65 -21.44 -3.84
N PRO A 133 2.44 -21.31 -4.43
CA PRO A 133 1.20 -21.24 -3.66
C PRO A 133 0.99 -22.46 -2.73
N ALA A 134 1.60 -23.62 -3.03
CA ALA A 134 1.59 -24.78 -2.14
C ALA A 134 2.27 -24.50 -0.78
N HIS A 135 3.36 -23.73 -0.78
CA HIS A 135 4.05 -23.31 0.45
C HIS A 135 3.20 -22.35 1.30
N THR A 136 2.35 -21.54 0.67
CA THR A 136 1.44 -20.62 1.37
C THR A 136 0.27 -21.37 2.00
N LEU A 137 -0.30 -22.34 1.30
CA LEU A 137 -1.41 -23.15 1.81
C LEU A 137 -1.00 -23.99 3.03
N GLN A 138 0.18 -24.61 3.01
CA GLN A 138 0.65 -25.41 4.16
C GLN A 138 0.83 -24.60 5.46
N GLN A 139 1.11 -23.30 5.37
CA GLN A 139 1.30 -22.42 6.54
C GLN A 139 -0.03 -21.91 7.12
N CYS A 140 -1.09 -21.86 6.30
CA CYS A 140 -2.43 -21.43 6.69
C CYS A 140 -3.31 -22.59 7.16
N VAL A 141 -2.94 -23.85 6.88
CA VAL A 141 -3.63 -25.03 7.41
C VAL A 141 -3.39 -25.08 8.93
N PRO A 142 -4.43 -24.98 9.77
CA PRO A 142 -4.28 -25.22 11.20
C PRO A 142 -3.73 -26.63 11.37
N MET A 143 -2.76 -26.82 12.27
CA MET A 143 -2.23 -28.14 12.61
C MET A 143 -3.34 -29.06 13.15
N HIS A 144 -4.13 -29.65 12.27
CA HIS A 144 -5.11 -30.69 12.58
C HIS A 144 -4.42 -31.98 13.09
N SER A 145 -3.10 -32.07 12.97
CA SER A 145 -2.26 -33.17 13.41
C SER A 145 -2.00 -33.24 14.93
N ARG A 146 -2.54 -32.33 15.76
CA ARG A 146 -2.44 -32.43 17.23
C ARG A 146 -3.57 -33.20 17.92
N PHE A 147 -4.59 -33.65 17.19
CA PHE A 147 -5.68 -34.47 17.73
C PHE A 147 -5.65 -35.88 17.14
N GLN A 148 -4.60 -36.64 17.46
CA GLN A 148 -4.63 -38.09 17.29
C GLN A 148 -4.79 -38.71 18.69
N PRO A 149 -5.89 -39.41 18.99
CA PRO A 149 -6.05 -40.03 20.30
C PRO A 149 -4.99 -41.14 20.47
N PRO A 150 -4.39 -41.30 21.65
CA PRO A 150 -3.43 -42.37 21.87
C PRO A 150 -4.17 -43.71 21.75
N HIS A 151 -3.82 -44.48 20.73
CA HIS A 151 -4.15 -45.89 20.67
C HIS A 151 -3.46 -46.57 21.87
N GLN A 152 -4.27 -47.07 22.81
CA GLN A 152 -3.79 -47.92 23.89
C GLN A 152 -3.48 -49.31 23.33
N LEU A 153 -2.27 -49.79 23.58
CA LEU A 153 -1.87 -51.20 23.51
C LEU A 153 -2.10 -51.84 24.89
#